data_AF-A0A7Y1A1A1-F1
#
_entry.id   AF-A0A7Y1A1A1-F1
#
_cell.length_a   1.000
_cell.length_b   1.000
_cell.length_c   1.000
_cell.angle_alpha   90.00
_cell.angle_beta   90.00
_cell.angle_gamma   90.00
#
_symmetry.space_group_name_H-M   'P 1'
#
loop_
_entity.id
_entity.type
_entity.pdbx_description
1 polymer ?
#
loop_
_entity_poly.entity_id
_entity_poly.type
_entity_poly.pdbx_seq_one_letter_code
_entity_poly.pdbx_strand_id
1 'polypeptide(L)'
;MGKKETKEAIAESRAGRVTRVGSVAELLVELNADDVLAEAAADGRYPLPPEQREWVDAPAVGRELLVEDLQSAEAIHAYLAHAEAAGDVAYIEHAREIAAQAKIRYGIE
;
A
#
# COMPACT_ATOMS: atom_id res chain seq x y z
N MET A 1 -25.01 -24.70 10.85
CA MET A 1 -23.97 -23.65 10.88
C MET A 1 -24.53 -22.41 10.20
N GLY A 2 -24.93 -21.32 10.85
CA GLY A 2 -24.72 -20.95 12.24
C GLY A 2 -24.82 -19.41 12.37
N LYS A 3 -25.84 -18.76 11.78
CA LYS A 3 -26.04 -17.30 11.91
C LYS A 3 -26.10 -16.82 13.38
N LYS A 4 -26.28 -17.76 14.32
CA LYS A 4 -26.21 -17.55 15.77
C LYS A 4 -24.78 -17.54 16.30
N GLU A 5 -23.90 -18.42 15.81
CA GLU A 5 -22.48 -18.51 16.23
C GLU A 5 -21.72 -17.23 15.91
N THR A 6 -21.96 -16.61 14.75
CA THR A 6 -21.32 -15.34 14.39
C THR A 6 -21.76 -14.20 15.32
N LYS A 7 -23.05 -14.13 15.66
CA LYS A 7 -23.57 -13.09 16.58
C LYS A 7 -23.03 -13.25 17.99
N GLU A 8 -22.86 -14.49 18.43
CA GLU A 8 -22.31 -14.83 19.74
C GLU A 8 -20.82 -14.47 19.82
N ALA A 9 -20.03 -14.78 18.77
CA ALA A 9 -18.63 -14.38 18.67
C ALA A 9 -18.44 -12.84 18.65
N ILE A 10 -19.31 -12.10 17.97
CA ILE A 10 -19.26 -10.63 17.96
C ILE A 10 -19.65 -10.05 19.33
N ALA A 11 -20.61 -10.67 20.02
CA ALA A 11 -21.02 -10.26 21.37
C ALA A 11 -19.92 -10.54 22.40
N GLU A 12 -19.23 -11.67 22.30
CA GLU A 12 -18.08 -12.03 23.14
C GLU A 12 -16.88 -11.12 22.88
N SER A 13 -16.57 -10.80 21.61
CA SER A 13 -15.55 -9.82 21.23
C SER A 13 -15.83 -8.41 21.78
N ARG A 14 -17.11 -8.01 21.88
CA ARG A 14 -17.50 -6.74 22.50
C ARG A 14 -17.34 -6.75 24.03
N ALA A 15 -17.46 -7.92 24.66
CA ALA A 15 -17.31 -8.10 26.10
C ALA A 15 -15.85 -8.30 26.54
N GLY A 16 -15.00 -8.82 25.65
CA GLY A 16 -13.62 -9.19 25.92
C GLY A 16 -12.63 -8.51 24.98
N ARG A 17 -11.84 -7.60 25.55
CA ARG A 17 -10.48 -7.26 25.07
C ARG A 17 -10.41 -6.75 23.62
N VAL A 18 -11.13 -5.67 23.32
CA VAL A 18 -10.49 -4.62 22.49
C VAL A 18 -10.05 -3.55 23.47
N THR A 19 -8.84 -3.71 24.00
CA THR A 19 -8.09 -2.54 24.47
C THR A 19 -8.09 -1.57 23.31
N ARG A 20 -8.54 -0.34 23.55
CA ARG A 20 -8.45 0.75 22.58
C ARG A 20 -6.99 0.81 22.11
N VAL A 21 -6.70 0.26 20.94
CA VAL A 21 -5.40 0.40 20.30
C VAL A 21 -5.18 1.89 20.07
N GLY A 22 -4.14 2.44 20.67
CA GLY A 22 -3.83 3.87 20.59
C GLY A 22 -3.46 4.30 19.18
N SER A 23 -2.92 3.37 18.39
CA SER A 23 -2.62 3.54 16.98
C SER A 23 -2.59 2.19 16.24
N VAL A 24 -2.80 2.23 14.93
CA VAL A 24 -2.55 1.11 14.01
C VAL A 24 -1.11 0.60 14.13
N ALA A 25 -0.15 1.50 14.41
CA ALA A 25 1.24 1.12 14.61
C ALA A 25 1.46 0.24 15.84
N GLU A 26 0.77 0.52 16.95
CA GLU A 26 0.85 -0.32 18.16
C GLU A 26 0.21 -1.69 17.92
N LEU A 27 -0.91 -1.74 17.20
CA LEU A 27 -1.56 -3.00 16.81
C LEU A 27 -0.63 -3.85 15.92
N LEU A 28 0.06 -3.24 14.95
CA LEU A 28 1.01 -3.94 14.08
C LEU A 28 2.23 -4.47 14.84
N VAL A 29 2.69 -3.76 15.87
CA VAL A 29 3.75 -4.23 16.76
C VAL A 29 3.28 -5.41 17.61
N GLU A 30 2.07 -5.36 18.16
CA GLU A 30 1.48 -6.48 18.90
C GLU A 30 1.23 -7.71 18.00
N LEU A 31 0.91 -7.48 16.72
CA LEU A 31 0.59 -8.53 15.74
C LEU A 31 1.84 -9.17 15.12
N ASN A 32 3.06 -8.66 15.38
CA ASN A 32 4.33 -9.09 14.79
C ASN A 32 4.19 -9.65 13.36
N ALA A 33 3.96 -8.76 12.39
CA ALA A 33 3.55 -9.11 11.04
C ALA A 33 4.41 -10.22 10.37
N ASP A 34 5.70 -10.30 10.69
CA ASP A 34 6.61 -11.34 10.22
C ASP A 34 6.26 -12.75 10.71
N ASP A 35 5.84 -12.89 11.97
CA ASP A 35 5.41 -14.19 12.54
C ASP A 35 4.09 -14.63 11.92
N VAL A 36 3.14 -13.71 11.75
CA VAL A 36 1.88 -13.98 11.05
C VAL A 36 2.11 -14.37 9.59
N LEU A 37 3.08 -13.75 8.92
CA LEU A 37 3.46 -14.09 7.55
C LEU A 37 4.15 -15.45 7.47
N ALA A 38 5.02 -15.77 8.43
CA ALA A 38 5.71 -17.06 8.52
C ALA A 38 4.71 -18.20 8.75
N GLU A 39 3.75 -18.03 9.66
CA GLU A 39 2.68 -18.99 9.92
C GLU A 39 1.77 -19.17 8.68
N ALA A 40 1.42 -18.09 7.97
CA ALA A 40 0.64 -18.19 6.74
C ALA A 40 1.40 -18.89 5.60
N ALA A 41 2.72 -18.68 5.52
CA ALA A 41 3.58 -19.40 4.56
C ALA A 41 3.70 -20.89 4.91
N ALA A 42 3.83 -21.24 6.20
CA ALA A 42 3.87 -22.62 6.66
C ALA A 42 2.55 -23.38 6.37
N ASP A 43 1.42 -22.68 6.47
CA ASP A 43 0.08 -23.19 6.17
C ASP A 43 -0.26 -23.19 4.67
N GLY A 44 0.69 -22.80 3.80
CA GLY A 44 0.52 -22.75 2.35
C GLY A 44 -0.46 -21.67 1.86
N ARG A 45 -0.87 -20.75 2.74
CA ARG A 45 -1.71 -19.58 2.41
C ARG A 45 -0.92 -18.47 1.71
N TYR A 46 0.41 -18.48 1.80
CA TYR A 46 1.29 -17.52 1.14
C TYR A 46 2.46 -18.22 0.40
N PRO A 47 2.84 -17.77 -0.81
CA PRO A 47 2.24 -16.66 -1.56
C PRO A 47 0.83 -16.99 -2.05
N LEU A 48 -0.01 -15.96 -2.11
CA LEU A 48 -1.37 -16.09 -2.65
C LEU A 48 -1.32 -16.65 -4.08
N PRO A 49 -2.30 -17.48 -4.50
CA PRO A 49 -2.39 -17.93 -5.88
C PRO A 49 -2.68 -16.75 -6.82
N PRO A 50 -2.22 -16.79 -8.08
CA PRO A 50 -2.28 -15.65 -9.01
C PRO A 50 -3.70 -15.10 -9.19
N GLU A 51 -4.73 -15.95 -9.15
CA GLU A 51 -6.14 -15.56 -9.23
C GLU A 51 -6.59 -14.64 -8.08
N GLN A 52 -5.93 -14.73 -6.91
CA GLN A 52 -6.20 -13.89 -5.74
C GLN A 52 -5.23 -12.72 -5.61
N ARG A 53 -4.19 -12.69 -6.45
CA ARG A 53 -3.21 -11.60 -6.46
C ARG A 53 -3.59 -10.48 -7.41
N GLU A 54 -4.70 -10.54 -8.14
CA GLU A 54 -5.10 -9.49 -9.09
C GLU A 54 -5.01 -8.07 -8.49
N TRP A 55 -5.46 -7.88 -7.25
CA TRP A 55 -5.42 -6.59 -6.54
C TRP A 55 -4.08 -6.29 -5.86
N VAL A 56 -3.28 -7.33 -5.58
CA VAL A 56 -1.96 -7.22 -4.95
C VAL A 56 -0.88 -6.90 -5.99
N ASP A 57 -0.99 -7.52 -7.16
CA ASP A 57 -0.12 -7.35 -8.32
C ASP A 57 -0.65 -6.25 -9.26
N ALA A 58 -1.82 -5.66 -8.94
CA ALA A 58 -2.32 -4.50 -9.67
C ALA A 58 -1.25 -3.40 -9.66
N PRO A 59 -1.03 -2.73 -10.81
CA PRO A 59 -0.21 -1.53 -10.81
C PRO A 59 -0.78 -0.55 -9.78
N ALA A 60 0.10 0.20 -9.09
CA ALA A 60 -0.26 1.14 -8.04
C ALA A 60 -0.98 2.40 -8.59
N VAL A 61 -2.03 2.20 -9.38
CA VAL A 61 -2.87 3.23 -9.98
C VAL A 61 -3.49 4.04 -8.85
N GLY A 62 -3.28 5.35 -8.88
CA GLY A 62 -3.74 6.27 -7.84
C GLY A 62 -2.79 6.43 -6.64
N ARG A 63 -1.64 5.74 -6.61
CA ARG A 63 -0.55 6.09 -5.68
C ARG A 63 0.19 7.30 -6.24
N GLU A 64 0.42 8.30 -5.40
CA GLU A 64 1.32 9.41 -5.73
C GLU A 64 2.73 8.86 -5.96
N LEU A 65 3.30 9.12 -7.14
CA LEU A 65 4.66 8.71 -7.46
C LEU A 65 5.65 9.52 -6.61
N LEU A 66 6.54 8.83 -5.92
CA LEU A 66 7.59 9.45 -5.14
C LEU A 66 8.84 9.63 -5.99
N VAL A 67 9.78 10.43 -5.47
CA VAL A 67 11.12 10.59 -6.05
C VAL A 67 11.76 9.21 -6.31
N GLU A 68 11.56 8.26 -5.41
CA GLU A 68 12.14 6.90 -5.45
C GLU A 68 11.67 6.04 -6.63
N ASP A 69 10.48 6.35 -7.17
CA ASP A 69 9.88 5.65 -8.29
C ASP A 69 10.39 6.18 -9.66
N LEU A 70 11.11 7.32 -9.69
CA LEU A 70 11.55 8.03 -10.89
C LEU A 70 13.07 7.88 -11.18
N GLN A 71 13.54 6.65 -11.27
CA GLN A 71 14.98 6.32 -11.37
C GLN A 71 15.58 6.45 -12.78
N SER A 72 14.81 6.93 -13.76
CA SER A 72 15.22 6.99 -15.16
C SER A 72 14.57 8.16 -15.87
N ALA A 73 15.26 8.68 -16.90
CA ALA A 73 14.73 9.76 -17.72
C ALA A 73 13.36 9.40 -18.33
N GLU A 74 13.21 8.17 -18.86
CA GLU A 74 11.93 7.72 -19.42
C GLU A 74 10.78 7.78 -18.41
N ALA A 75 11.02 7.33 -17.17
CA ALA A 75 10.03 7.38 -16.10
C ALA A 75 9.64 8.83 -15.74
N ILE A 76 10.62 9.73 -15.67
CA ILE A 76 10.39 11.16 -15.43
C ILE A 76 9.56 11.78 -16.57
N HIS A 77 9.89 11.46 -17.83
CA HIS A 77 9.16 11.97 -18.99
C HIS A 77 7.72 11.44 -19.04
N ALA A 78 7.51 10.15 -18.79
CA ALA A 78 6.19 9.55 -18.74
C ALA A 78 5.32 10.17 -17.63
N TYR A 79 5.91 10.43 -16.47
CA TYR A 79 5.22 11.06 -15.34
C TYR A 79 4.79 12.50 -15.65
N LEU A 80 5.69 13.32 -16.22
CA LEU A 80 5.36 14.69 -16.61
C LEU A 80 4.30 14.72 -17.70
N ALA A 81 4.40 13.86 -18.72
CA ALA A 81 3.40 13.76 -19.78
C ALA A 81 2.02 13.35 -19.25
N HIS A 82 1.98 12.45 -18.26
CA HIS A 82 0.73 12.08 -17.59
C HIS A 82 0.13 13.26 -16.82
N ALA A 83 0.97 14.02 -16.09
CA ALA A 83 0.51 15.20 -15.37
C ALA A 83 -0.03 16.29 -16.30
N GLU A 84 0.65 16.54 -17.43
CA GLU A 84 0.17 17.48 -18.46
C GLU A 84 -1.14 17.02 -19.09
N ALA A 85 -1.30 15.72 -19.36
CA ALA A 85 -2.53 15.15 -19.90
C ALA A 85 -3.72 15.24 -18.92
N ALA A 86 -3.46 15.21 -17.61
CA ALA A 86 -4.49 15.39 -16.58
C ALA A 86 -5.04 16.82 -16.55
N GLY A 87 -4.26 17.81 -17.00
CA GLY A 87 -4.67 19.22 -17.10
C GLY A 87 -4.86 19.94 -15.76
N ASP A 88 -4.50 19.30 -14.64
CA ASP A 88 -4.57 19.89 -13.31
C ASP A 88 -3.26 20.63 -12.97
N VAL A 89 -3.37 21.93 -12.73
CA VAL A 89 -2.21 22.81 -12.54
C VAL A 89 -1.44 22.45 -11.27
N ALA A 90 -2.13 22.11 -10.18
CA ALA A 90 -1.47 21.74 -8.93
C ALA A 90 -0.69 20.42 -9.08
N TYR A 91 -1.27 19.46 -9.80
CA TYR A 91 -0.61 18.20 -10.11
C TYR A 91 0.59 18.37 -11.04
N ILE A 92 0.50 19.23 -12.05
CA ILE A 92 1.63 19.52 -12.96
C ILE A 92 2.81 20.16 -12.18
N GLU A 93 2.55 21.10 -11.29
CA GLU A 93 3.57 21.75 -10.47
C GLU A 93 4.22 20.74 -9.50
N HIS A 94 3.41 19.93 -8.82
CA HIS A 94 3.90 18.87 -7.94
C HIS A 94 4.73 17.84 -8.74
N ALA A 95 4.28 17.43 -9.91
CA ALA A 95 5.00 16.48 -10.76
C ALA A 95 6.37 17.03 -11.20
N ARG A 96 6.47 18.33 -11.49
CA ARG A 96 7.73 19.00 -11.80
C ARG A 96 8.69 19.05 -10.62
N GLU A 97 8.18 19.32 -9.41
CA GLU A 97 8.99 19.31 -8.20
C GLU A 97 9.61 17.93 -7.95
N ILE A 98 8.78 16.88 -7.97
CA ILE A 98 9.23 15.49 -7.77
C ILE A 98 10.22 15.06 -8.86
N ALA A 99 9.96 15.43 -10.12
CA ALA A 99 10.87 15.18 -11.23
C ALA A 99 12.23 15.87 -11.04
N ALA A 100 12.26 17.13 -10.61
CA ALA A 100 13.51 17.86 -10.35
C ALA A 100 14.31 17.22 -9.22
N GLN A 101 13.63 16.80 -8.13
CA GLN A 101 14.27 16.10 -7.03
C GLN A 101 14.85 14.73 -7.48
N ALA A 102 14.12 14.00 -8.33
CA ALA A 102 14.59 12.73 -8.88
C ALA A 102 15.83 12.91 -9.77
N LYS A 103 15.81 13.94 -10.64
CA LYS A 103 16.98 14.30 -11.45
C LYS A 103 18.23 14.56 -10.61
N ILE A 104 18.09 15.34 -9.54
CA ILE A 104 19.18 15.65 -8.61
C ILE A 104 19.66 14.38 -7.90
N ARG A 105 18.73 13.57 -7.37
CA ARG A 105 19.05 12.36 -6.60
C ARG A 105 19.78 11.30 -7.44
N TYR A 106 19.35 11.10 -8.68
CA TYR A 106 19.87 10.04 -9.56
C TYR A 106 20.88 10.52 -10.59
N GLY A 107 21.21 11.81 -10.63
CA GLY A 107 22.14 12.39 -11.60
C GLY A 107 21.65 12.28 -13.05
N ILE A 108 20.33 12.46 -13.25
CA ILE A 108 19.68 12.37 -14.57
C ILE A 108 19.59 13.77 -15.17
N GLU A 109 20.22 13.99 -16.31
CA GLU A 109 20.24 15.27 -17.04
C GLU A 109 19.03 15.38 -17.99
#